data_AF-A0AAW0GLP5-F1
#
_entry.id   AF-A0AAW0GLP5-F1
#
_cell.length_a   1.000
_cell.length_b   1.000
_cell.length_c   1.000
_cell.angle_alpha   90.00
_cell.angle_beta   90.00
_cell.angle_gamma   90.00
#
_symmetry.space_group_name_H-M   'P 1'
#
loop_
_entity.id
_entity.type
_entity.pdbx_description
1 polymer ?
#
loop_
_entity_poly.entity_id
_entity_poly.type
_entity_poly.pdbx_seq_one_letter_code
_entity_poly.pdbx_strand_id
1 'polypeptide(L)'
;MLPSITSSSAIWGTFACALRTPRLARCISSTVTRQYADVVEAPNPTDAPSSRPEFPKEGALRPHLNIKTDPNHGLYGFFRKVEKDGESCHDSVEVALPESMEPGRSWTAAELRRKSFKDLHTLWYVLLRERNLLATQREEARRVDITQNALRGATRVHVVRKSMARIKAVLNERRLAYEGAVKLHAQNREEILAKEAAREAEERANAVEAAPEQPKIAESAPASLAASGLLGGAEPEVMQQKQDPGSSSSS
;
A
#
# COMPACT_ATOMS: atom_id res chain seq x y z
N MET A 1 1.93 -28.42 -54.02
CA MET A 1 3.25 -28.10 -53.45
C MET A 1 3.04 -27.56 -52.05
N LEU A 2 3.30 -28.38 -51.03
CA LEU A 2 3.29 -28.02 -49.61
C LEU A 2 4.52 -28.67 -48.99
N PRO A 3 5.43 -27.94 -48.34
CA PRO A 3 6.47 -28.57 -47.54
C PRO A 3 6.03 -28.70 -46.08
N SER A 4 6.01 -29.96 -45.66
CA SER A 4 6.04 -30.46 -44.28
C SER A 4 7.26 -29.93 -43.52
N ILE A 5 7.04 -29.32 -42.36
CA ILE A 5 8.10 -29.00 -41.40
C ILE A 5 8.33 -30.23 -40.53
N THR A 6 9.58 -30.69 -40.54
CA THR A 6 10.08 -31.86 -39.84
C THR A 6 10.33 -31.55 -38.36
N SER A 7 9.92 -32.52 -37.55
CA SER A 7 10.23 -32.70 -36.14
C SER A 7 11.75 -32.74 -35.90
N SER A 8 12.22 -32.04 -34.86
CA SER A 8 13.56 -32.21 -34.33
C SER A 8 13.49 -32.48 -32.83
N SER A 9 13.81 -33.72 -32.49
CA SER A 9 13.83 -34.30 -31.15
C SER A 9 15.22 -34.16 -30.53
N ALA A 10 15.22 -34.05 -29.20
CA ALA A 10 16.29 -34.36 -28.26
C ALA A 10 17.48 -33.39 -28.18
N ILE A 11 17.75 -32.90 -26.96
CA ILE A 11 18.89 -33.37 -26.14
C ILE A 11 18.53 -33.10 -24.67
N TRP A 12 18.56 -34.16 -23.87
CA TRP A 12 18.47 -34.11 -22.42
C TRP A 12 19.80 -33.60 -21.86
N GLY A 13 19.75 -32.51 -21.08
CA GLY A 13 20.87 -32.02 -20.29
C GLY A 13 20.57 -32.17 -18.80
N THR A 14 20.85 -33.35 -18.25
CA THR A 14 20.84 -33.63 -16.81
C THR A 14 22.02 -32.93 -16.14
N PHE A 15 21.81 -31.74 -15.58
CA PHE A 15 22.76 -31.13 -14.66
C PHE A 15 22.64 -31.80 -13.29
N ALA A 16 23.49 -32.81 -13.06
CA ALA A 16 23.76 -33.36 -11.74
C ALA A 16 24.54 -32.34 -10.91
N CYS A 17 23.85 -31.57 -10.08
CA CYS A 17 24.49 -30.74 -9.05
C CYS A 17 24.92 -31.65 -7.89
N ALA A 18 26.22 -31.92 -7.80
CA ALA A 18 26.80 -32.71 -6.72
C ALA A 18 26.53 -32.06 -5.36
N LEU A 19 25.76 -32.74 -4.51
CA LEU A 19 25.61 -32.39 -3.10
C LEU A 19 26.97 -32.58 -2.41
N ARG A 20 27.68 -31.47 -2.19
CA ARG A 20 28.85 -31.42 -1.32
C ARG A 20 28.36 -31.39 0.12
N THR A 21 28.41 -32.54 0.78
CA THR A 21 28.17 -32.67 2.22
C THR A 21 29.21 -31.85 3.00
N PRO A 22 28.82 -30.98 3.95
CA PRO A 22 29.79 -30.35 4.83
C PRO A 22 30.27 -31.36 5.86
N ARG A 23 31.60 -31.55 5.89
CA ARG A 23 32.37 -32.23 6.95
C ARG A 23 31.91 -31.72 8.33
N LEU A 24 31.42 -32.63 9.16
CA LEU A 24 31.22 -32.38 10.60
C LEU A 24 32.58 -32.05 11.22
N ALA A 25 32.79 -30.78 11.56
CA ALA A 25 33.91 -30.36 12.38
C ALA A 25 33.68 -30.90 13.79
N ARG A 26 34.61 -31.76 14.21
CA ARG A 26 34.68 -32.38 15.52
C ARG A 26 34.96 -31.28 16.55
N CYS A 27 33.93 -30.80 17.25
CA CYS A 27 34.11 -29.91 18.39
C CYS A 27 34.83 -30.70 19.49
N ILE A 28 36.02 -30.25 19.84
CA ILE A 28 36.81 -30.76 20.96
C ILE A 28 36.02 -30.41 22.22
N SER A 29 35.43 -31.43 22.85
CA SER A 29 34.74 -31.28 24.14
C SER A 29 35.78 -30.92 25.19
N SER A 30 35.86 -29.66 25.58
CA SER A 30 36.61 -29.26 26.77
C SER A 30 35.83 -29.78 27.99
N THR A 31 36.35 -30.81 28.64
CA THR A 31 35.89 -31.23 29.96
C THR A 31 36.22 -30.13 30.96
N VAL A 32 35.29 -29.19 31.15
CA VAL A 32 35.28 -28.35 32.35
C VAL A 32 34.94 -29.27 33.50
N THR A 33 35.92 -29.64 34.31
CA THR A 33 35.69 -30.24 35.61
C THR A 33 34.97 -29.19 36.47
N ARG A 34 33.63 -29.27 36.51
CA ARG A 34 32.84 -28.61 37.56
C ARG A 34 33.34 -29.18 38.89
N GLN A 35 34.12 -28.39 39.62
CA GLN A 35 34.28 -28.62 41.05
C GLN A 35 32.90 -28.36 41.69
N TYR A 36 32.38 -29.36 42.40
CA TYR A 36 31.18 -29.19 43.20
C TYR A 36 31.47 -28.17 44.30
N ALA A 37 30.52 -27.28 44.57
CA ALA A 37 30.56 -26.43 45.77
C ALA A 37 30.43 -27.31 47.02
N ASP A 38 31.12 -26.93 48.09
CA ASP A 38 30.98 -27.58 49.39
C ASP A 38 29.52 -27.59 49.85
N VAL A 39 29.07 -28.74 50.35
CA VAL A 39 27.75 -28.90 50.96
C VAL A 39 27.75 -28.12 52.27
N VAL A 40 27.12 -26.95 52.29
CA VAL A 40 26.75 -26.30 53.55
C VAL A 40 25.62 -27.13 54.15
N GLU A 41 25.87 -27.76 55.29
CA GLU A 41 24.84 -28.48 56.05
C GLU A 41 23.72 -27.49 56.42
N ALA A 42 22.55 -27.69 55.84
CA ALA A 42 21.35 -26.96 56.22
C ALA A 42 20.88 -27.46 57.61
N PRO A 43 20.49 -26.57 58.53
CA PRO A 43 19.92 -26.98 59.81
C PRO A 43 18.57 -27.72 59.60
N ASN A 44 18.31 -28.69 60.49
CA ASN A 44 17.19 -29.64 60.43
C ASN A 44 15.80 -29.00 60.22
N PRO A 45 14.90 -29.66 59.47
CA PRO A 45 13.58 -29.14 59.16
C PRO A 45 12.59 -29.54 60.26
N THR A 46 12.53 -28.78 61.36
CA THR A 46 11.47 -29.01 62.35
C THR A 46 10.76 -27.78 62.89
N ASP A 47 11.10 -26.56 62.47
CA ASP A 47 10.36 -25.35 62.84
C ASP A 47 10.16 -24.43 61.62
N ALA A 48 9.42 -24.90 60.62
CA ALA A 48 8.95 -24.07 59.52
C ALA A 48 7.46 -23.74 59.73
N PRO A 49 7.05 -22.48 59.91
CA PRO A 49 5.64 -22.12 59.87
C PRO A 49 5.07 -22.52 58.50
N SER A 50 3.95 -23.25 58.50
CA SER A 50 3.32 -23.84 57.31
C SER A 50 2.68 -22.83 56.36
N SER A 51 2.84 -21.53 56.58
CA SER A 51 2.49 -20.52 55.60
C SER A 51 3.60 -20.42 54.56
N ARG A 52 3.44 -21.19 53.47
CA ARG A 52 4.05 -20.82 52.19
C ARG A 52 3.81 -19.32 52.00
N PRO A 53 4.83 -18.46 51.83
CA PRO A 53 4.59 -17.05 51.64
C PRO A 53 3.69 -16.90 50.41
N GLU A 54 2.46 -16.44 50.63
CA GLU A 54 1.62 -16.01 49.54
C GLU A 54 2.31 -14.79 48.93
N PHE A 55 2.90 -14.99 47.75
CA PHE A 55 3.41 -13.89 46.98
C PHE A 55 2.25 -12.89 46.75
N PRO A 56 2.46 -11.58 47.02
CA PRO A 56 1.44 -10.58 46.74
C PRO A 56 0.96 -10.72 45.30
N LYS A 57 -0.35 -10.83 45.13
CA LYS A 57 -0.98 -11.16 43.84
C LYS A 57 -0.93 -10.03 42.79
N GLU A 58 -0.23 -8.93 43.04
CA GLU A 58 -0.34 -7.73 42.21
C GLU A 58 1.01 -7.12 41.84
N GLY A 59 1.22 -6.99 40.52
CA GLY A 59 2.18 -6.07 39.93
C GLY A 59 3.50 -6.66 39.44
N ALA A 60 4.07 -5.99 38.44
CA ALA A 60 5.23 -6.40 37.64
C ALA A 60 6.41 -6.97 38.44
N LEU A 61 7.27 -7.73 37.74
CA LEU A 61 8.49 -8.45 38.19
C LEU A 61 9.45 -7.69 39.14
N ARG A 62 9.20 -6.41 39.46
CA ARG A 62 9.91 -5.57 40.43
C ARG A 62 8.93 -4.77 41.31
N PRO A 63 8.25 -5.42 42.27
CA PRO A 63 7.28 -4.76 43.14
C PRO A 63 7.90 -3.66 44.03
N HIS A 64 9.21 -3.74 44.30
CA HIS A 64 9.97 -2.79 45.11
C HIS A 64 10.05 -1.37 44.54
N LEU A 65 9.77 -1.19 43.24
CA LEU A 65 9.93 0.11 42.59
C LEU A 65 8.66 0.97 42.71
N ASN A 66 7.52 0.39 43.14
CA ASN A 66 6.22 1.04 43.36
C ASN A 66 5.85 2.11 42.31
N ILE A 67 6.18 1.88 41.04
CA ILE A 67 5.85 2.79 39.94
C ILE A 67 4.38 2.59 39.57
N LYS A 68 3.57 3.63 39.75
CA LYS A 68 2.18 3.63 39.31
C LYS A 68 2.12 3.72 37.77
N THR A 69 1.62 2.67 37.12
CA THR A 69 1.36 2.67 35.68
C THR A 69 -0.04 3.19 35.38
N ASP A 70 -0.17 4.05 34.38
CA ASP A 70 -1.48 4.55 33.97
C ASP A 70 -2.31 3.46 33.28
N PRO A 71 -3.59 3.26 33.66
CA PRO A 71 -4.45 2.27 33.02
C PRO A 71 -4.72 2.54 31.53
N ASN A 72 -4.69 3.80 31.10
CA ASN A 72 -4.93 4.22 29.70
C ASN A 72 -3.61 4.51 28.97
N HIS A 73 -2.62 3.63 29.10
CA HIS A 73 -1.35 3.78 28.41
C HIS A 73 -1.45 3.34 26.93
N GLY A 74 -0.86 4.11 26.01
CA GLY A 74 -0.92 3.82 24.57
C GLY A 74 -0.27 2.48 24.17
N LEU A 75 0.70 1.99 24.95
CA LEU A 75 1.32 0.67 24.72
C LEU A 75 0.34 -0.49 24.91
N TYR A 76 -0.73 -0.32 25.68
CA TYR A 76 -1.74 -1.35 25.82
C TYR A 76 -2.47 -1.66 24.51
N GLY A 77 -2.34 -0.81 23.48
CA GLY A 77 -2.83 -1.08 22.13
C GLY A 77 -2.17 -2.27 21.41
N PHE A 78 -1.04 -2.79 21.91
CA PHE A 78 -0.36 -3.99 21.39
C PHE A 78 -0.84 -5.30 22.03
N PHE A 79 -1.68 -5.22 23.05
CA PHE A 79 -2.14 -6.38 23.82
C PHE A 79 -3.67 -6.46 23.74
N ARG A 80 -4.23 -7.67 23.79
CA ARG A 80 -5.70 -7.80 23.83
C ARG A 80 -6.21 -7.53 25.23
N LYS A 81 -7.29 -6.78 25.30
CA LYS A 81 -8.05 -6.58 26.52
C LYS A 81 -8.92 -7.81 26.75
N VAL A 82 -8.75 -8.47 27.89
CA VAL A 82 -9.52 -9.63 28.31
C VAL A 82 -10.12 -9.32 29.67
N GLU A 83 -11.42 -9.54 29.82
CA GLU A 83 -12.10 -9.39 31.09
C GLU A 83 -11.97 -10.72 31.85
N LYS A 84 -11.18 -10.73 32.92
CA LYS A 84 -11.06 -11.86 33.86
C LYS A 84 -11.64 -11.38 35.18
N ASP A 85 -12.64 -12.08 35.70
CA ASP A 85 -13.24 -11.82 37.01
C ASP A 85 -13.72 -10.37 37.24
N GLY A 86 -14.23 -9.71 36.19
CA GLY A 86 -14.71 -8.32 36.25
C GLY A 86 -13.61 -7.26 36.10
N GLU A 87 -12.35 -7.67 36.04
CA GLU A 87 -11.19 -6.80 35.85
C GLU A 87 -10.66 -6.87 34.41
N SER A 88 -10.33 -5.70 33.87
CA SER A 88 -9.76 -5.56 32.52
C SER A 88 -8.26 -5.86 32.54
N CYS A 89 -7.86 -7.09 32.27
CA CYS A 89 -6.45 -7.46 32.14
C CYS A 89 -6.01 -7.44 30.67
N HIS A 90 -4.72 -7.22 30.43
CA HIS A 90 -4.12 -7.30 29.10
C HIS A 90 -3.33 -8.59 28.95
N ASP A 91 -3.74 -9.49 28.04
CA ASP A 91 -3.05 -10.75 27.81
C ASP A 91 -1.92 -10.61 26.77
N SER A 92 -0.76 -11.20 27.09
CA SER A 92 0.44 -11.14 26.25
C SER A 92 0.45 -12.21 25.15
N VAL A 93 -0.03 -13.42 25.44
CA VAL A 93 -0.10 -14.53 24.48
C VAL A 93 -1.45 -15.21 24.55
N GLU A 94 -2.10 -15.38 23.40
CA GLU A 94 -3.35 -16.12 23.27
C GLU A 94 -3.10 -17.61 23.16
N VAL A 95 -3.15 -18.31 24.29
CA VAL A 95 -3.00 -19.78 24.32
C VAL A 95 -4.35 -20.48 24.22
N ALA A 96 -5.39 -19.94 24.87
CA ALA A 96 -6.74 -20.50 24.85
C ALA A 96 -7.76 -19.37 24.81
N LEU A 97 -8.19 -19.02 23.60
CA LEU A 97 -9.32 -18.12 23.44
C LEU A 97 -10.62 -18.92 23.53
N PRO A 98 -11.68 -18.34 24.10
CA PRO A 98 -13.02 -18.89 23.94
C PRO A 98 -13.34 -18.99 22.44
N GLU A 99 -14.08 -20.03 22.06
CA GLU A 99 -14.49 -20.33 20.68
C GLU A 99 -15.20 -19.14 20.00
N SER A 100 -15.76 -18.22 20.79
CA SER A 100 -16.34 -16.96 20.35
C SER A 100 -15.37 -15.99 19.67
N MET A 101 -14.06 -16.20 19.75
CA MET A 101 -13.05 -15.32 19.16
C MET A 101 -12.44 -15.87 17.87
N GLU A 102 -13.05 -16.81 17.16
CA GLU A 102 -12.52 -17.20 15.85
C GLU A 102 -12.48 -16.02 14.85
N PRO A 103 -11.45 -15.91 14.00
CA PRO A 103 -11.44 -14.89 12.96
C PRO A 103 -12.65 -15.04 12.04
N GLY A 104 -13.37 -13.94 11.86
CA GLY A 104 -14.35 -13.84 10.79
C GLY A 104 -13.73 -13.89 9.38
N ARG A 105 -14.59 -13.72 8.39
CA ARG A 105 -14.22 -13.68 6.96
C ARG A 105 -13.44 -12.42 6.60
N SER A 106 -12.48 -12.55 5.68
CA SER A 106 -11.79 -11.41 5.03
C SER A 106 -12.72 -10.56 4.15
N TRP A 107 -12.49 -9.24 4.11
CA TRP A 107 -13.22 -8.27 3.28
C TRP A 107 -13.15 -8.58 1.79
N THR A 108 -14.28 -8.69 1.10
CA THR A 108 -14.28 -8.91 -0.36
C THR A 108 -14.02 -7.64 -1.15
N ALA A 109 -13.47 -7.77 -2.36
CA ALA A 109 -13.24 -6.62 -3.24
C ALA A 109 -14.56 -5.91 -3.61
N ALA A 110 -15.65 -6.66 -3.81
CA ALA A 110 -16.96 -6.09 -4.11
C ALA A 110 -17.52 -5.21 -2.97
N GLU A 111 -17.31 -5.60 -1.71
CA GLU A 111 -17.69 -4.78 -0.56
C GLU A 111 -16.82 -3.51 -0.47
N LEU A 112 -15.51 -3.65 -0.67
CA LEU A 112 -14.57 -2.53 -0.58
C LEU A 112 -14.77 -1.49 -1.70
N ARG A 113 -15.21 -1.90 -2.89
CA ARG A 113 -15.54 -0.98 -3.99
C ARG A 113 -16.67 -0.01 -3.64
N ARG A 114 -17.56 -0.37 -2.72
CA ARG A 114 -18.67 0.49 -2.27
C ARG A 114 -18.28 1.47 -1.14
N LYS A 115 -17.04 1.45 -0.65
CA LYS A 115 -16.59 2.30 0.47
C LYS A 115 -15.86 3.56 0.00
N SER A 116 -15.99 4.65 0.78
CA SER A 116 -15.28 5.91 0.50
C SER A 116 -13.76 5.74 0.71
N PHE A 117 -12.96 6.69 0.19
CA PHE A 117 -11.50 6.66 0.42
C PHE A 117 -11.15 6.80 1.92
N LYS A 118 -11.86 7.68 2.65
CA LYS A 118 -11.67 7.88 4.09
C LYS A 118 -11.92 6.58 4.87
N ASP A 119 -12.99 5.86 4.53
CA ASP A 119 -13.31 4.58 5.20
C ASP A 119 -12.29 3.48 4.90
N LEU A 120 -11.79 3.42 3.66
CA LEU A 120 -10.72 2.47 3.32
C LEU A 120 -9.43 2.79 4.07
N HIS A 121 -9.13 4.07 4.27
CA HIS A 121 -7.96 4.52 5.02
C HIS A 121 -8.07 4.24 6.52
N THR A 122 -9.24 4.48 7.12
CA THR A 122 -9.47 4.12 8.53
C THR A 122 -9.42 2.61 8.72
N LEU A 123 -10.06 1.84 7.83
CA LEU A 123 -10.01 0.38 7.83
C LEU A 123 -8.56 -0.13 7.70
N TRP A 124 -7.76 0.49 6.84
CA TRP A 124 -6.34 0.16 6.70
C TRP A 124 -5.60 0.25 8.03
N TYR A 125 -5.82 1.32 8.81
CA TYR A 125 -5.19 1.45 10.13
C TYR A 125 -5.73 0.49 11.18
N VAL A 126 -7.02 0.16 11.15
CA VAL A 126 -7.58 -0.88 12.01
C VAL A 126 -6.89 -2.22 11.73
N LEU A 127 -6.76 -2.60 10.46
CA LEU A 127 -6.05 -3.82 10.04
C LEU A 127 -4.55 -3.76 10.39
N LEU A 128 -3.93 -2.59 10.28
CA LEU A 128 -2.52 -2.41 10.62
C LEU A 128 -2.27 -2.61 12.12
N ARG A 129 -3.15 -2.06 12.98
CA ARG A 129 -3.08 -2.25 14.44
C ARG A 129 -3.22 -3.73 14.80
N GLU A 130 -4.20 -4.42 14.21
CA GLU A 130 -4.37 -5.86 14.40
C GLU A 130 -3.14 -6.66 13.93
N ARG A 131 -2.55 -6.29 12.78
CA ARG A 131 -1.32 -6.92 12.31
C ARG A 131 -0.15 -6.74 13.29
N ASN A 132 -0.02 -5.56 13.89
CA ASN A 132 1.03 -5.27 14.85
C ASN A 132 0.83 -6.06 16.16
N LEU A 133 -0.41 -6.17 16.63
CA LEU A 133 -0.78 -6.99 17.79
C LEU A 133 -0.50 -8.48 17.54
N LEU A 134 -0.84 -9.01 16.36
CA LEU A 134 -0.52 -10.41 16.02
C LEU A 134 0.99 -10.64 15.90
N ALA A 135 1.76 -9.62 15.53
CA ALA A 135 3.22 -9.70 15.47
C ALA A 135 3.86 -9.74 16.86
N THR A 136 3.38 -8.93 17.81
CA THR A 136 3.85 -8.98 19.21
C THR A 136 3.54 -10.32 19.84
N GLN A 137 2.33 -10.84 19.66
CA GLN A 137 1.95 -12.18 20.15
C GLN A 137 2.80 -13.30 19.57
N ARG A 138 3.15 -13.21 18.28
CA ARG A 138 4.02 -14.18 17.64
C ARG A 138 5.43 -14.18 18.23
N GLU A 139 5.96 -12.99 18.55
CA GLU A 139 7.28 -12.87 19.15
C GLU A 139 7.28 -13.35 20.60
N GLU A 140 6.29 -12.96 21.39
CA GLU A 140 6.14 -13.44 22.77
C GLU A 140 5.94 -14.95 22.83
N ALA A 141 5.13 -15.52 21.94
CA ALA A 141 4.99 -16.97 21.84
C ALA A 141 6.31 -17.67 21.47
N ARG A 142 7.15 -17.04 20.64
CA ARG A 142 8.49 -17.57 20.34
C ARG A 142 9.39 -17.52 21.58
N ARG A 143 9.32 -16.44 22.37
CA ARG A 143 10.10 -16.27 23.61
C ARG A 143 9.74 -17.29 24.69
N VAL A 144 8.45 -17.62 24.79
CA VAL A 144 7.90 -18.57 25.78
C VAL A 144 7.92 -20.02 25.25
N ASP A 145 8.53 -20.27 24.09
CA ASP A 145 8.61 -21.58 23.42
C ASP A 145 7.24 -22.25 23.20
N ILE A 146 6.20 -21.44 22.97
CA ILE A 146 4.87 -21.93 22.60
C ILE A 146 4.88 -22.27 21.11
N THR A 147 4.52 -23.51 20.79
CA THR A 147 4.47 -23.99 19.41
C THR A 147 3.52 -23.14 18.55
N GLN A 148 3.92 -22.82 17.32
CA GLN A 148 3.10 -22.01 16.41
C GLN A 148 1.74 -22.65 16.08
N ASN A 149 1.61 -23.97 16.22
CA ASN A 149 0.34 -24.69 16.02
C ASN A 149 -0.65 -24.47 17.17
N ALA A 150 -0.15 -24.19 18.38
CA ALA A 150 -1.00 -23.79 19.50
C ALA A 150 -1.53 -22.36 19.33
N LEU A 151 -0.83 -21.52 18.55
CA LEU A 151 -1.28 -20.17 18.24
C LEU A 151 -2.41 -20.18 17.21
N ARG A 152 -3.62 -19.82 17.66
CA ARG A 152 -4.79 -19.54 16.81
C ARG A 152 -4.60 -18.31 15.89
N GLY A 153 -3.44 -17.64 15.94
CA GLY A 153 -3.14 -16.39 15.21
C GLY A 153 -2.87 -16.53 13.71
N ALA A 154 -2.46 -17.71 13.22
CA ALA A 154 -2.04 -17.86 11.81
C ALA A 154 -3.17 -17.55 10.80
N THR A 155 -4.38 -18.06 11.06
CA THR A 155 -5.56 -17.79 10.23
C THR A 155 -5.93 -16.30 10.25
N ARG A 156 -5.83 -15.65 11.42
CA ARG A 156 -6.09 -14.20 11.56
C ARG A 156 -5.12 -13.37 10.72
N VAL A 157 -3.82 -13.68 10.80
CA VAL A 157 -2.78 -13.02 10.01
C VAL A 157 -3.10 -13.13 8.52
N HIS A 158 -3.54 -14.30 8.05
CA HIS A 158 -3.93 -14.48 6.64
C HIS A 158 -5.13 -13.61 6.26
N VAL A 159 -6.19 -13.61 7.06
CA VAL A 159 -7.42 -12.82 6.83
C VAL A 159 -7.13 -11.32 6.76
N VAL A 160 -6.31 -10.81 7.68
CA VAL A 160 -5.89 -9.40 7.71
C VAL A 160 -5.08 -9.05 6.46
N ARG A 161 -4.06 -9.85 6.14
CA ARG A 161 -3.21 -9.65 4.95
C ARG A 161 -4.02 -9.67 3.66
N LYS A 162 -4.96 -10.61 3.53
CA LYS A 162 -5.84 -10.73 2.35
C LYS A 162 -6.73 -9.50 2.19
N SER A 163 -7.27 -8.98 3.29
CA SER A 163 -8.08 -7.76 3.29
C SER A 163 -7.23 -6.54 2.88
N MET A 164 -6.01 -6.39 3.43
CA MET A 164 -5.09 -5.32 3.05
C MET A 164 -4.70 -5.39 1.56
N ALA A 165 -4.42 -6.57 1.03
CA ALA A 165 -4.09 -6.75 -0.39
C ALA A 165 -5.25 -6.32 -1.31
N ARG A 166 -6.49 -6.66 -0.93
CA ARG A 166 -7.70 -6.24 -1.68
C ARG A 166 -7.93 -4.74 -1.63
N ILE A 167 -7.66 -4.08 -0.50
CA ILE A 167 -7.72 -2.60 -0.41
C ILE A 167 -6.76 -1.99 -1.43
N LYS A 168 -5.51 -2.46 -1.50
CA LYS A 168 -4.54 -1.98 -2.50
C LYS A 168 -5.02 -2.21 -3.93
N ALA A 169 -5.57 -3.39 -4.22
CA ALA A 169 -6.11 -3.72 -5.53
C ALA A 169 -7.25 -2.75 -5.93
N VAL A 170 -8.23 -2.53 -5.04
CA VAL A 170 -9.36 -1.62 -5.30
C VAL A 170 -8.90 -0.18 -5.50
N LEU A 171 -7.92 0.30 -4.74
CA LEU A 171 -7.36 1.64 -4.95
C LEU A 171 -6.67 1.77 -6.31
N ASN A 172 -5.94 0.74 -6.73
CA ASN A 172 -5.30 0.71 -8.05
C ASN A 172 -6.34 0.64 -9.18
N GLU A 173 -7.38 -0.20 -9.03
CA GLU A 173 -8.50 -0.28 -9.97
C GLU A 173 -9.18 1.09 -10.15
N ARG A 174 -9.46 1.81 -9.06
CA ARG A 174 -10.08 3.14 -9.09
C ARG A 174 -9.21 4.16 -9.80
N ARG A 175 -7.89 4.13 -9.55
CA ARG A 175 -6.94 5.01 -10.22
C ARG A 175 -6.94 4.77 -11.73
N LEU A 176 -6.81 3.51 -12.15
CA LEU A 176 -6.82 3.15 -13.57
C LEU A 176 -8.14 3.50 -14.25
N ALA A 177 -9.27 3.29 -13.58
CA ALA A 177 -10.59 3.66 -14.08
C ALA A 177 -10.73 5.18 -14.28
N TYR A 178 -10.24 5.98 -13.33
CA TYR A 178 -10.23 7.43 -13.44
C TYR A 178 -9.34 7.92 -14.59
N GLU A 179 -8.10 7.42 -14.68
CA GLU A 179 -7.18 7.75 -15.77
C GLU A 179 -7.75 7.36 -17.15
N GLY A 180 -8.41 6.20 -17.24
CA GLY A 180 -9.10 5.76 -18.45
C GLY A 180 -10.29 6.67 -18.82
N ALA A 181 -11.13 7.03 -17.86
CA ALA A 181 -12.28 7.90 -18.08
C ALA A 181 -11.85 9.31 -18.52
N VAL A 182 -10.80 9.87 -17.92
CA VAL A 182 -10.24 11.17 -18.32
C VAL A 182 -9.73 11.15 -19.76
N LYS A 183 -9.02 10.09 -20.16
CA LYS A 183 -8.52 9.92 -21.54
C LYS A 183 -9.65 9.82 -22.55
N LEU A 184 -10.65 8.98 -22.28
CA LEU A 184 -11.82 8.84 -23.16
C LEU A 184 -12.61 10.14 -23.25
N HIS A 185 -12.76 10.87 -22.15
CA HIS A 185 -13.41 12.18 -22.17
C HIS A 185 -12.67 13.20 -23.04
N ALA A 186 -11.33 13.22 -22.98
CA ALA A 186 -10.52 14.10 -23.83
C ALA A 186 -10.67 13.73 -25.33
N GLN A 187 -10.58 12.44 -25.66
CA GLN A 187 -10.77 11.95 -27.03
C GLN A 187 -12.16 12.29 -27.57
N ASN A 188 -13.20 11.99 -26.80
CA ASN A 188 -14.57 12.30 -27.18
C ASN A 188 -14.78 13.81 -27.38
N ARG A 189 -14.14 14.65 -26.55
CA ARG A 189 -14.19 16.11 -26.72
C ARG A 189 -13.53 16.55 -28.02
N GLU A 190 -12.35 16.01 -28.35
CA GLU A 190 -11.66 16.28 -29.61
C GLU A 190 -12.48 15.82 -30.82
N GLU A 191 -13.12 14.65 -30.73
CA GLU A 191 -14.00 14.15 -31.78
C GLU A 191 -15.23 15.02 -31.99
N ILE A 192 -15.85 15.52 -30.91
CA ILE A 192 -16.98 16.45 -31.00
C ILE A 192 -16.55 17.74 -31.69
N LEU A 193 -15.43 18.33 -31.26
CA LEU A 193 -14.88 19.55 -31.87
C LEU A 193 -14.51 19.34 -33.35
N ALA A 194 -13.95 18.18 -33.70
CA ALA A 194 -13.64 17.84 -35.08
C ALA A 194 -14.89 17.69 -35.94
N LYS A 195 -15.96 17.08 -35.40
CA LYS A 195 -17.25 16.97 -36.08
C LYS A 195 -17.90 18.34 -36.28
N GLU A 196 -17.84 19.20 -35.27
CA GLU A 196 -18.34 20.59 -35.36
C GLU A 196 -17.56 21.39 -36.41
N ALA A 197 -16.22 21.34 -36.39
CA ALA A 197 -15.38 22.00 -37.39
C ALA A 197 -15.62 21.47 -38.81
N ALA A 198 -15.86 20.16 -38.98
CA ALA A 198 -16.20 19.57 -40.27
C ALA A 198 -17.55 20.07 -40.79
N ARG A 199 -18.57 20.17 -39.92
CA ARG A 199 -19.87 20.75 -40.27
C ARG A 199 -19.75 22.22 -40.66
N GLU A 200 -18.99 23.01 -39.91
CA GLU A 200 -18.74 24.41 -40.27
C GLU A 200 -17.99 24.54 -41.60
N ALA A 201 -17.03 23.66 -41.90
CA ALA A 201 -16.30 23.66 -43.15
C ALA A 201 -17.21 23.30 -44.34
N GLU A 202 -18.12 22.33 -44.15
CA GLU A 202 -19.13 21.96 -45.14
C GLU A 202 -20.11 23.12 -45.39
N GLU A 203 -20.62 23.75 -44.33
CA GLU A 203 -21.49 24.94 -44.42
C GLU A 203 -20.79 26.09 -45.16
N ARG A 204 -19.50 26.32 -44.91
CA ARG A 204 -18.69 27.32 -45.63
C ARG A 204 -18.48 26.95 -47.10
N ALA A 205 -18.20 25.68 -47.40
CA ALA A 205 -18.02 25.21 -48.78
C ALA A 205 -19.31 25.38 -49.60
N ASN A 206 -20.46 24.97 -49.04
CA ASN A 206 -21.77 25.15 -49.66
C ASN A 206 -22.11 26.63 -49.86
N ALA A 207 -21.73 27.51 -48.93
CA ALA A 207 -21.93 28.96 -49.07
C ALA A 207 -21.08 29.58 -50.19
N VAL A 208 -19.86 29.08 -50.42
CA VAL A 208 -19.00 29.52 -51.54
C VAL A 208 -19.58 29.06 -52.89
N GLU A 209 -20.09 27.83 -52.97
CA GLU A 209 -20.71 27.30 -54.19
C GLU A 209 -22.05 27.97 -54.51
N ALA A 210 -22.83 28.36 -53.49
CA ALA A 210 -24.09 29.08 -53.66
C ALA A 210 -23.93 30.57 -54.01
N ALA A 211 -22.71 31.12 -53.97
CA ALA A 211 -22.47 32.51 -54.35
C ALA A 211 -22.63 32.68 -55.88
N PRO A 212 -23.50 33.60 -56.36
CA PRO A 212 -23.75 33.75 -57.79
C PRO A 212 -22.47 34.17 -58.53
N GLU A 213 -22.17 33.47 -59.62
CA GLU A 213 -21.07 33.78 -60.54
C GLU A 213 -21.22 35.24 -61.02
N GLN A 214 -20.37 36.15 -60.56
CA GLN A 214 -20.42 37.54 -61.01
C GLN A 214 -20.03 37.59 -62.51
N PRO A 215 -20.77 38.34 -63.35
CA PRO A 215 -20.51 38.38 -64.78
C PRO A 215 -19.10 38.92 -65.06
N LYS A 216 -18.35 38.21 -65.90
CA LYS A 216 -17.00 38.57 -66.35
C LYS A 216 -16.99 39.97 -66.96
N ILE A 217 -16.52 40.97 -66.19
CA ILE A 217 -16.20 42.30 -66.74
C ILE A 217 -14.84 42.19 -67.41
N ALA A 218 -14.81 42.44 -68.72
CA ALA A 218 -13.64 42.34 -69.58
C ALA A 218 -12.51 43.29 -69.14
N GLU A 219 -11.31 42.75 -68.96
CA GLU A 219 -10.07 43.53 -68.88
C GLU A 219 -9.82 44.25 -70.22
N SER A 220 -9.69 45.58 -70.17
CA SER A 220 -9.06 46.38 -71.22
C SER A 220 -7.87 47.14 -70.61
N ALA A 221 -6.77 47.18 -71.37
CA ALA A 221 -5.40 47.47 -70.95
C ALA A 221 -5.12 48.97 -70.60
N PRO A 222 -3.90 49.31 -70.11
CA PRO A 222 -3.66 50.39 -69.13
C PRO A 222 -3.32 51.75 -69.75
N ALA A 223 -3.76 52.84 -69.10
CA ALA A 223 -3.34 54.20 -69.42
C ALA A 223 -2.71 54.89 -68.20
N SER A 224 -1.48 55.34 -68.39
CA SER A 224 -0.65 56.17 -67.51
C SER A 224 -1.31 57.50 -67.16
N LEU A 225 -1.22 57.93 -65.90
CA LEU A 225 -1.04 59.35 -65.58
C LEU A 225 -0.35 59.54 -64.22
N ALA A 226 0.63 60.42 -64.23
CA ALA A 226 1.65 60.59 -63.22
C ALA A 226 1.24 61.53 -62.07
N ALA A 227 1.87 61.27 -60.92
CA ALA A 227 2.48 62.22 -59.97
C ALA A 227 1.72 63.48 -59.50
N SER A 228 1.44 63.51 -58.20
CA SER A 228 1.69 64.57 -57.19
C SER A 228 0.73 64.31 -56.02
N GLY A 229 1.09 64.16 -54.75
CA GLY A 229 2.25 64.47 -53.95
C GLY A 229 1.73 64.63 -52.50
N LEU A 230 2.64 64.75 -51.54
CA LEU A 230 2.44 65.43 -50.25
C LEU A 230 2.06 64.59 -49.00
N LEU A 231 3.14 64.19 -48.29
CA LEU A 231 3.36 64.27 -46.84
C LEU A 231 2.49 63.47 -45.85
N GLY A 232 3.15 62.62 -45.06
CA GLY A 232 2.66 62.20 -43.74
C GLY A 232 3.33 60.91 -43.25
N GLY A 233 4.53 61.02 -42.68
CA GLY A 233 5.28 59.88 -42.16
C GLY A 233 4.63 59.18 -40.96
N ALA A 234 4.84 57.88 -40.87
CA ALA A 234 4.67 57.10 -39.65
C ALA A 234 5.79 56.03 -39.59
N GLU A 235 6.68 56.18 -38.62
CA GLU A 235 7.68 55.18 -38.25
C GLU A 235 7.03 53.91 -37.66
N PRO A 236 7.70 52.74 -37.72
CA PRO A 236 7.14 51.49 -37.24
C PRO A 236 7.26 51.34 -35.71
N GLU A 237 6.12 51.06 -35.08
CA GLU A 237 6.04 50.72 -33.65
C GLU A 237 6.65 49.32 -33.39
N VAL A 238 7.79 49.32 -32.69
CA VAL A 238 8.47 48.14 -32.19
C VAL A 238 7.64 47.54 -31.04
N MET A 239 6.88 46.49 -31.34
CA MET A 239 6.13 45.76 -30.32
C MET A 239 7.08 44.85 -29.53
N GLN A 240 7.51 45.34 -28.37
CA GLN A 240 8.33 44.61 -27.41
C GLN A 240 7.60 43.36 -26.89
N GLN A 241 8.27 42.22 -26.99
CA GLN A 241 7.92 41.00 -26.28
C GLN A 241 7.99 41.25 -24.78
N LYS A 242 6.83 41.29 -24.11
CA LYS A 242 6.75 41.19 -22.65
C LYS A 242 6.76 39.72 -22.27
N GLN A 243 7.93 39.24 -21.87
CA GLN A 243 8.09 38.03 -21.08
C GLN A 243 7.66 38.35 -19.65
N ASP A 244 6.66 37.64 -19.10
CA ASP A 244 6.40 37.61 -17.67
C ASP A 244 7.04 36.35 -17.07
N PRO A 245 8.02 36.46 -16.18
CA PRO A 245 8.46 35.34 -15.34
C PRO A 245 7.99 35.50 -13.88
N GLY A 246 7.48 34.40 -13.33
CA GLY A 246 7.32 34.17 -11.88
C GLY A 246 5.97 34.59 -11.31
N SER A 247 5.50 34.06 -10.18
CA SER A 247 5.88 32.94 -9.32
C SER A 247 4.87 32.99 -8.15
N SER A 248 4.47 31.83 -7.63
CA SER A 248 4.08 31.57 -6.23
C SER A 248 2.96 32.40 -5.56
N SER A 249 1.94 31.72 -5.05
CA SER A 249 1.77 31.43 -3.60
C SER A 249 0.30 31.37 -3.14
N SER A 250 -0.01 30.28 -2.43
CA SER A 250 -0.76 30.23 -1.16
C SER A 250 -2.14 30.88 -1.04
N SER A 251 -3.15 30.02 -0.88
CA SER A 251 -4.13 30.05 0.23
C SER A 251 -4.76 28.67 0.37
#